data_AF-A0A9Q3UQJ5-F1
#
_entry.id   AF-A0A9Q3UQJ5-F1
#
_cell.length_a   1.000
_cell.length_b   1.000
_cell.length_c   1.000
_cell.angle_alpha   90.00
_cell.angle_beta   90.00
_cell.angle_gamma   90.00
#
_symmetry.space_group_name_H-M   'P 1'
#
loop_
_entity.id
_entity.type
_entity.pdbx_description
1 polymer ?
#
loop_
_entity_poly.entity_id
_entity_poly.type
_entity_poly.pdbx_seq_one_letter_code
_entity_poly.pdbx_strand_id
1 'polypeptide(L)'
;MSDRQPIKSDQLPVLRRIFSEKGIFAQFGHLFQIKLVLDANAVLSDLRWLVCKAKKPNARTNLLEAIDSETIVVYAPTYLNVEIEKNIPIIAKEEGVCSALLFKKWLLYKNNITFIESGGPEENPIDPKDVPYVKLHMATGYSVLTRDSHISQMGARTVGVEITASAKNYARSAVIEYTIKAGYLGAFVVTGNMISAAATFIREALGREGKVPSWVWMMIIALFLLAICFKGIRDLLLQEIRNISPSATSAAKSLFKTLEPFFLDYQRSQLTATEIRDQLLRNIEV
;
A
#
# COMPACT_ATOMS: atom_id res chain seq x y z
N MET A 1 23.08 12.05 -3.06
CA MET A 1 22.11 11.00 -3.39
C MET A 1 21.68 10.37 -2.08
N SER A 2 20.51 10.76 -1.56
CA SER A 2 20.01 10.25 -0.28
C SER A 2 19.54 8.81 -0.47
N ASP A 3 20.08 7.93 0.37
CA ASP A 3 19.72 6.52 0.48
C ASP A 3 18.24 6.44 0.87
N ARG A 4 17.37 6.33 -0.15
CA ARG A 4 15.92 6.21 0.04
C ARG A 4 15.69 4.92 0.80
N GLN A 5 15.34 5.02 2.09
CA GLN A 5 14.88 3.86 2.84
C GLN A 5 13.80 3.15 2.01
N PRO A 6 13.91 1.83 1.79
CA PRO A 6 12.90 1.10 1.04
C PRO A 6 11.60 1.20 1.84
N ILE A 7 10.67 2.02 1.33
CA ILE A 7 9.37 2.22 1.94
C ILE A 7 8.68 0.85 2.00
N LYS A 8 8.42 0.40 3.22
CA LYS A 8 7.87 -0.93 3.48
C LYS A 8 6.35 -0.86 3.39
N SER A 9 5.78 -1.68 2.51
CA SER A 9 4.33 -1.88 2.35
C SER A 9 3.65 -2.45 3.61
N ASP A 10 4.44 -2.97 4.56
CA ASP A 10 4.02 -3.56 5.84
C ASP A 10 3.23 -2.60 6.75
N GLN A 11 3.33 -1.30 6.52
CA GLN A 11 2.60 -0.29 7.30
C GLN A 11 1.16 -0.08 6.82
N LEU A 12 0.82 -0.58 5.63
CA LEU A 12 -0.49 -0.36 5.01
C LEU A 12 -1.66 -0.94 5.83
N PRO A 13 -1.55 -2.14 6.45
CA PRO A 13 -2.61 -2.67 7.32
C PRO A 13 -2.90 -1.78 8.54
N VAL A 14 -1.84 -1.22 9.14
CA VAL A 14 -1.99 -0.31 10.29
C VAL A 14 -2.67 0.98 9.87
N LEU A 15 -2.21 1.58 8.76
CA LEU A 15 -2.85 2.75 8.18
C LEU A 15 -4.31 2.45 7.86
N ARG A 16 -4.62 1.30 7.27
CA ARG A 16 -6.00 0.90 6.97
C ARG A 16 -6.91 0.94 8.18
N ARG A 17 -6.47 0.44 9.35
CA ARG A 17 -7.25 0.51 10.60
C ARG A 17 -7.53 1.95 11.04
N ILE A 18 -6.49 2.80 10.99
CA ILE A 18 -6.62 4.23 11.35
C ILE A 18 -7.62 4.95 10.43
N PHE A 19 -7.61 4.63 9.13
CA PHE A 19 -8.47 5.27 8.13
C PHE A 19 -9.85 4.59 7.97
N SER A 20 -10.05 3.37 8.50
CA SER A 20 -11.34 2.65 8.45
C SER A 20 -12.23 2.90 9.67
N GLU A 21 -11.65 3.32 10.80
CA GLU A 21 -12.41 3.73 11.98
C GLU A 21 -13.21 5.01 11.70
N LYS A 22 -14.47 5.06 12.19
CA LYS A 22 -15.34 6.24 12.10
C LYS A 22 -14.70 7.40 12.86
N GLY A 23 -13.94 8.23 12.15
CA GLY A 23 -13.19 9.36 12.72
C GLY A 23 -12.75 10.36 11.66
N ILE A 24 -11.94 11.34 12.06
CA ILE A 24 -11.47 12.46 11.20
C ILE A 24 -10.70 11.95 9.95
N PHE A 25 -10.21 10.71 9.98
CA PHE A 25 -9.49 10.08 8.87
C PHE A 25 -10.39 9.39 7.84
N ALA A 26 -11.68 9.13 8.15
CA ALA A 26 -12.60 8.48 7.22
C ALA A 26 -12.83 9.30 5.93
N GLN A 27 -12.64 10.62 6.00
CA GLN A 27 -12.78 11.53 4.85
C GLN A 27 -11.71 11.35 3.75
N PHE A 28 -10.61 10.66 4.03
CA PHE A 28 -9.54 10.44 3.03
C PHE A 28 -9.76 9.22 2.14
N GLY A 29 -10.91 8.55 2.30
CA GLY A 29 -11.32 7.41 1.51
C GLY A 29 -10.76 6.09 2.01
N HIS A 30 -11.35 5.00 1.53
CA HIS A 30 -10.88 3.65 1.83
C HIS A 30 -9.67 3.29 0.96
N LEU A 31 -8.66 2.71 1.60
CA LEU A 31 -7.55 2.07 0.88
C LEU A 31 -8.09 0.98 -0.03
N PHE A 32 -7.66 0.98 -1.29
CA PHE A 32 -8.12 0.01 -2.28
C PHE A 32 -7.75 -1.43 -1.84
N GLN A 33 -8.66 -2.37 -2.11
CA GLN A 33 -8.44 -3.81 -1.90
C GLN A 33 -9.04 -4.57 -3.06
N ILE A 34 -8.34 -5.62 -3.46
CA ILE A 34 -8.82 -6.59 -4.43
C ILE A 34 -9.08 -7.90 -3.69
N LYS A 35 -10.25 -8.49 -3.90
CA LYS A 35 -10.59 -9.81 -3.38
C LYS A 35 -10.39 -10.84 -4.48
N LEU A 36 -9.56 -11.84 -4.24
CA LEU A 36 -9.23 -12.89 -5.22
C LEU A 36 -9.38 -14.28 -4.60
N VAL A 37 -9.74 -15.26 -5.43
CA VAL A 37 -9.58 -16.68 -5.10
C VAL A 37 -8.17 -17.11 -5.45
N LEU A 38 -7.45 -17.74 -4.53
CA LEU A 38 -6.07 -18.14 -4.68
C LEU A 38 -5.96 -19.61 -5.09
N ASP A 39 -5.38 -19.84 -6.27
CA ASP A 39 -5.07 -21.17 -6.80
C ASP A 39 -3.77 -21.74 -6.16
N ALA A 40 -3.70 -23.07 -6.02
CA ALA A 40 -2.51 -23.79 -5.57
C ALA A 40 -1.30 -23.52 -6.45
N ASN A 41 -1.46 -23.51 -7.78
CA ASN A 41 -0.32 -23.33 -8.69
C ASN A 41 0.39 -22.00 -8.47
N ALA A 42 -0.37 -20.93 -8.19
CA ALA A 42 0.19 -19.63 -7.84
C ALA A 42 1.07 -19.73 -6.58
N VAL A 43 0.55 -20.34 -5.50
CA VAL A 43 1.26 -20.53 -4.23
C VAL A 43 2.49 -21.40 -4.39
N LEU A 44 2.37 -22.56 -5.05
CA LEU A 44 3.47 -23.52 -5.23
C LEU A 44 4.62 -22.88 -6.04
N SER A 45 4.30 -22.10 -7.07
CA SER A 45 5.31 -21.40 -7.86
C SER A 45 6.11 -20.39 -7.02
N ASP A 46 5.43 -19.70 -6.11
CA ASP A 46 6.03 -18.74 -5.20
C ASP A 46 6.85 -19.41 -4.09
N LEU A 47 6.37 -20.53 -3.54
CA LEU A 47 7.13 -21.32 -2.57
C LEU A 47 8.44 -21.84 -3.17
N ARG A 48 8.38 -22.35 -4.41
CA ARG A 48 9.58 -22.77 -5.16
C ARG A 48 10.55 -21.60 -5.34
N TRP A 49 10.07 -20.43 -5.73
CA TRP A 49 10.92 -19.24 -5.86
C TRP A 49 11.56 -18.82 -4.53
N LEU A 50 10.79 -18.81 -3.44
CA LEU A 50 11.24 -18.40 -2.10
C LEU A 50 12.35 -19.28 -1.53
N VAL A 51 12.42 -20.54 -1.95
CA VAL A 51 13.42 -21.48 -1.44
C VAL A 51 14.60 -21.63 -2.41
N CYS A 52 14.37 -21.63 -3.72
CA CYS A 52 15.43 -21.90 -4.69
C CYS A 52 16.11 -20.64 -5.22
N LYS A 53 15.40 -19.49 -5.29
CA LYS A 53 15.88 -18.27 -5.96
C LYS A 53 16.09 -17.09 -5.02
N ALA A 54 15.51 -17.14 -3.82
CA ALA A 54 15.66 -16.08 -2.84
C ALA A 54 17.10 -15.94 -2.36
N LYS A 55 17.75 -14.81 -2.69
CA LYS A 55 19.11 -14.49 -2.21
C LYS A 55 19.15 -14.04 -0.76
N LYS A 56 18.01 -13.62 -0.19
CA LYS A 56 17.92 -13.06 1.17
C LYS A 56 16.98 -13.91 2.02
N PRO A 57 17.29 -14.16 3.31
CA PRO A 57 16.43 -14.93 4.21
C PRO A 57 14.99 -14.37 4.32
N ASN A 58 14.87 -13.05 4.26
CA ASN A 58 13.62 -12.30 4.37
C ASN A 58 13.08 -11.84 3.01
N ALA A 59 13.49 -12.49 1.91
CA ALA A 59 12.89 -12.21 0.61
C ALA A 59 11.39 -12.53 0.64
N ARG A 60 10.62 -11.68 -0.03
CA ARG A 60 9.18 -11.87 -0.26
C ARG A 60 8.91 -11.77 -1.74
N THR A 61 7.98 -12.59 -2.22
CA THR A 61 7.46 -12.50 -3.58
C THR A 61 6.48 -11.34 -3.70
N ASN A 62 6.12 -10.99 -4.94
CA ASN A 62 5.13 -9.95 -5.18
C ASN A 62 3.77 -10.29 -4.57
N LEU A 63 3.35 -11.56 -4.68
CA LEU A 63 2.10 -12.04 -4.11
C LEU A 63 2.12 -11.95 -2.58
N LEU A 64 3.16 -12.45 -1.92
CA LEU A 64 3.26 -12.40 -0.46
C LEU A 64 3.25 -10.95 0.05
N GLU A 65 3.96 -10.04 -0.62
CA GLU A 65 3.97 -8.63 -0.23
C GLU A 65 2.61 -7.93 -0.46
N ALA A 66 1.91 -8.28 -1.54
CA ALA A 66 0.58 -7.76 -1.82
C ALA A 66 -0.49 -8.28 -0.84
N ILE A 67 -0.35 -9.53 -0.38
CA ILE A 67 -1.18 -10.14 0.67
C ILE A 67 -0.86 -9.52 2.04
N ASP A 68 0.43 -9.45 2.43
CA ASP A 68 0.87 -8.88 3.71
C ASP A 68 0.42 -7.42 3.88
N SER A 69 0.38 -6.66 2.79
CA SER A 69 -0.09 -5.27 2.79
C SER A 69 -1.62 -5.14 2.74
N GLU A 70 -2.36 -6.25 2.73
CA GLU A 70 -3.81 -6.31 2.56
C GLU A 70 -4.32 -5.58 1.31
N THR A 71 -3.46 -5.41 0.29
CA THR A 71 -3.89 -4.87 -1.01
C THR A 71 -4.63 -5.94 -1.80
N ILE A 72 -4.17 -7.20 -1.69
CA ILE A 72 -4.91 -8.37 -2.13
C ILE A 72 -5.40 -9.11 -0.89
N VAL A 73 -6.71 -9.28 -0.78
CA VAL A 73 -7.35 -10.15 0.20
C VAL A 73 -7.65 -11.47 -0.49
N VAL A 74 -7.00 -12.55 -0.03
CA VAL A 74 -7.09 -13.87 -0.66
C VAL A 74 -8.07 -14.78 0.05
N TYR A 75 -8.90 -15.43 -0.75
CA TYR A 75 -9.80 -16.51 -0.36
C TYR A 75 -9.35 -17.80 -1.01
N ALA A 76 -9.55 -18.95 -0.39
CA ALA A 76 -9.23 -20.23 -1.00
C ALA A 76 -10.17 -21.33 -0.53
N PRO A 77 -10.38 -22.38 -1.34
CA PRO A 77 -11.06 -23.58 -0.87
C PRO A 77 -10.24 -24.24 0.24
N THR A 78 -10.89 -24.90 1.20
CA THR A 78 -10.20 -25.75 2.20
C THR A 78 -9.31 -26.81 1.54
N TYR A 79 -9.69 -27.25 0.33
CA TYR A 79 -8.92 -28.13 -0.53
C TYR A 79 -7.52 -27.63 -0.88
N LEU A 80 -7.29 -26.31 -0.95
CA LEU A 80 -5.96 -25.74 -1.19
C LEU A 80 -4.94 -26.26 -0.18
N ASN A 81 -5.31 -26.38 1.10
CA ASN A 81 -4.39 -26.85 2.12
C ASN A 81 -3.95 -28.30 1.86
N VAL A 82 -4.88 -29.16 1.42
CA VAL A 82 -4.59 -30.56 1.07
C VAL A 82 -3.62 -30.62 -0.11
N GLU A 83 -3.85 -29.79 -1.12
CA GLU A 83 -3.02 -29.75 -2.31
C GLU A 83 -1.60 -29.27 -2.01
N ILE A 84 -1.46 -28.19 -1.22
CA ILE A 84 -0.13 -27.69 -0.83
C ILE A 84 0.61 -28.71 0.02
N GLU A 85 -0.04 -29.30 1.04
CA GLU A 85 0.60 -30.30 1.92
C GLU A 85 1.05 -31.55 1.15
N LYS A 86 0.28 -31.98 0.14
CA LYS A 86 0.66 -33.09 -0.76
C LYS A 86 1.85 -32.74 -1.66
N ASN A 87 1.93 -31.52 -2.18
CA ASN A 87 2.95 -31.11 -3.14
C ASN A 87 4.27 -30.66 -2.50
N ILE A 88 4.26 -30.19 -1.24
CA ILE A 88 5.49 -29.75 -0.56
C ILE A 88 6.58 -30.84 -0.55
N PRO A 89 6.32 -32.10 -0.16
CA PRO A 89 7.33 -33.16 -0.18
C PRO A 89 7.88 -33.45 -1.58
N ILE A 90 7.04 -33.31 -2.61
CA ILE A 90 7.41 -33.53 -4.01
C ILE A 90 8.39 -32.45 -4.45
N ILE A 91 8.04 -31.17 -4.24
CA ILE A 91 8.90 -30.02 -4.56
C ILE A 91 10.21 -30.08 -3.79
N ALA A 92 10.15 -30.46 -2.50
CA ALA A 92 11.34 -30.62 -1.67
C ALA A 92 12.34 -31.61 -2.28
N LYS A 93 11.84 -32.75 -2.76
CA LYS A 93 12.65 -33.78 -3.42
C LYS A 93 13.18 -33.32 -4.78
N GLU A 94 12.34 -32.69 -5.60
CA GLU A 94 12.71 -32.20 -6.94
C GLU A 94 13.81 -31.14 -6.89
N GLU A 95 13.71 -30.21 -5.95
CA GLU A 95 14.61 -29.06 -5.85
C GLU A 95 15.81 -29.32 -4.91
N GLY A 96 15.83 -30.47 -4.21
CA GLY A 96 16.88 -30.82 -3.26
C GLY A 96 16.89 -29.94 -2.00
N VAL A 97 15.71 -29.52 -1.54
CA VAL A 97 15.52 -28.56 -0.43
C VAL A 97 14.78 -29.20 0.74
N CYS A 98 14.97 -28.65 1.94
CA CYS A 98 14.32 -29.19 3.14
C CYS A 98 12.81 -28.91 3.14
N SER A 99 11.98 -29.96 3.23
CA SER A 99 10.51 -29.83 3.30
C SER A 99 10.05 -28.94 4.45
N ALA A 100 10.74 -28.97 5.60
CA ALA A 100 10.41 -28.12 6.75
C ALA A 100 10.53 -26.62 6.42
N LEU A 101 11.46 -26.24 5.53
CA LEU A 101 11.59 -24.85 5.07
C LEU A 101 10.41 -24.44 4.20
N LEU A 102 9.95 -25.32 3.30
CA LEU A 102 8.76 -25.09 2.47
C LEU A 102 7.50 -24.96 3.35
N PHE A 103 7.32 -25.83 4.35
CA PHE A 103 6.24 -25.72 5.32
C PHE A 103 6.28 -24.39 6.08
N LYS A 104 7.47 -23.97 6.54
CA LYS A 104 7.62 -22.68 7.21
C LYS A 104 7.21 -21.50 6.31
N LYS A 105 7.53 -21.56 5.01
CA LYS A 105 7.12 -20.53 4.04
C LYS A 105 5.62 -20.62 3.73
N TRP A 106 5.04 -21.81 3.65
CA TRP A 106 3.60 -22.02 3.49
C TRP A 106 2.79 -21.39 4.62
N LEU A 107 3.25 -21.52 5.87
CA LEU A 107 2.58 -20.89 7.03
C LEU A 107 2.43 -19.36 6.90
N LEU A 108 3.34 -18.68 6.20
CA LEU A 108 3.23 -17.24 5.95
C LEU A 108 2.03 -16.91 5.06
N TYR A 109 1.73 -17.75 4.07
CA TYR A 109 0.54 -17.61 3.23
C TYR A 109 -0.70 -18.03 4.00
N LYS A 110 -0.66 -19.22 4.62
CA LYS A 110 -1.81 -19.84 5.30
C LYS A 110 -2.46 -18.90 6.32
N ASN A 111 -1.66 -18.14 7.07
CA ASN A 111 -2.16 -17.21 8.09
C ASN A 111 -2.91 -16.00 7.53
N ASN A 112 -2.74 -15.68 6.24
CA ASN A 112 -3.36 -14.54 5.59
C ASN A 112 -4.46 -14.96 4.58
N ILE A 113 -4.75 -16.26 4.46
CA ILE A 113 -5.78 -16.80 3.57
C ILE A 113 -7.08 -17.03 4.36
N THR A 114 -8.18 -16.54 3.81
CA THR A 114 -9.52 -16.90 4.30
C THR A 114 -9.97 -18.19 3.61
N PHE A 115 -9.93 -19.31 4.34
CA PHE A 115 -10.39 -20.60 3.83
C PHE A 115 -11.92 -20.70 3.88
N ILE A 116 -12.52 -21.11 2.78
CA ILE A 116 -13.96 -21.32 2.63
C ILE A 116 -14.19 -22.76 2.18
N GLU A 117 -15.16 -23.44 2.77
CA GLU A 117 -15.56 -24.78 2.33
C GLU A 117 -16.32 -24.69 1.01
N SER A 118 -15.85 -25.39 -0.01
CA SER A 118 -16.44 -25.37 -1.36
C SER A 118 -16.52 -26.76 -1.99
N GLY A 119 -16.38 -27.82 -1.17
CA GLY A 119 -16.36 -29.20 -1.62
C GLY A 119 -15.02 -29.63 -2.24
N GLY A 120 -14.95 -30.90 -2.61
CA GLY A 120 -13.76 -31.53 -3.18
C GLY A 120 -13.76 -31.61 -4.71
N PRO A 121 -12.71 -32.21 -5.28
CA PRO A 121 -12.63 -32.51 -6.70
C PRO A 121 -13.78 -33.41 -7.16
N GLU A 122 -14.23 -33.24 -8.41
CA GLU A 122 -15.29 -34.05 -9.04
C GLU A 122 -14.73 -34.81 -10.25
N GLU A 123 -15.26 -36.00 -10.56
CA GLU A 123 -14.67 -36.93 -11.56
C GLU A 123 -14.94 -36.56 -13.03
N ASN A 124 -15.85 -35.63 -13.32
CA ASN A 124 -16.33 -35.29 -14.68
C ASN A 124 -16.00 -33.91 -15.30
N PRO A 125 -15.19 -33.00 -14.71
CA PRO A 125 -14.74 -31.77 -15.38
C PRO A 125 -13.36 -31.91 -16.04
N ILE A 126 -12.94 -30.85 -16.74
CA ILE A 126 -11.68 -30.74 -17.50
C ILE A 126 -10.46 -31.02 -16.60
N ASP A 127 -10.42 -30.45 -15.40
CA ASP A 127 -9.52 -30.88 -14.31
C ASP A 127 -10.31 -31.00 -13.00
N PRO A 128 -10.45 -32.22 -12.44
CA PRO A 128 -11.07 -32.44 -11.13
C PRO A 128 -10.54 -31.53 -10.02
N LYS A 129 -9.24 -31.20 -10.01
CA LYS A 129 -8.60 -30.44 -8.93
C LYS A 129 -8.97 -28.97 -8.91
N ASP A 130 -9.36 -28.42 -10.07
CA ASP A 130 -9.68 -27.01 -10.21
C ASP A 130 -11.13 -26.69 -9.79
N VAL A 131 -11.98 -27.72 -9.70
CA VAL A 131 -13.41 -27.61 -9.35
C VAL A 131 -13.65 -26.83 -8.06
N PRO A 132 -12.94 -27.08 -6.95
CA PRO A 132 -13.16 -26.34 -5.72
C PRO A 132 -12.92 -24.83 -5.89
N TYR A 133 -11.94 -24.43 -6.70
CA TYR A 133 -11.64 -23.02 -6.97
C TYR A 133 -12.72 -22.38 -7.85
N VAL A 134 -13.22 -23.09 -8.86
CA VAL A 134 -14.35 -22.65 -9.70
C VAL A 134 -15.63 -22.52 -8.88
N LYS A 135 -15.95 -23.50 -8.02
CA LYS A 135 -17.11 -23.42 -7.11
C LYS A 135 -17.01 -22.23 -6.17
N LEU A 136 -15.83 -21.99 -5.61
CA LEU A 136 -15.61 -20.84 -4.74
C LEU A 136 -15.77 -19.51 -5.50
N HIS A 137 -15.27 -19.44 -6.74
CA HIS A 137 -15.51 -18.31 -7.63
C HIS A 137 -17.02 -18.07 -7.85
N MET A 138 -17.78 -19.12 -8.19
CA MET A 138 -19.23 -19.00 -8.42
C MET A 138 -19.99 -18.56 -7.17
N ALA A 139 -19.57 -19.03 -5.99
CA ALA A 139 -20.20 -18.68 -4.72
C ALA A 139 -19.90 -17.24 -4.27
N THR A 140 -18.71 -16.72 -4.57
CA THR A 140 -18.24 -15.42 -4.04
C THR A 140 -18.25 -14.29 -5.08
N GLY A 141 -18.23 -14.64 -6.36
CA GLY A 141 -18.04 -13.72 -7.49
C GLY A 141 -16.60 -13.22 -7.68
N TYR A 142 -15.65 -13.61 -6.82
CA TYR A 142 -14.26 -13.14 -6.86
C TYR A 142 -13.45 -13.87 -7.93
N SER A 143 -12.67 -13.14 -8.72
CA SER A 143 -11.85 -13.74 -9.78
C SER A 143 -10.72 -14.64 -9.21
N VAL A 144 -10.39 -15.70 -9.94
CA VAL A 144 -9.36 -16.67 -9.56
C VAL A 144 -7.99 -16.18 -10.03
N LEU A 145 -7.05 -16.04 -9.10
CA LEU A 145 -5.65 -15.73 -9.39
C LEU A 145 -4.94 -17.01 -9.84
N THR A 146 -4.75 -17.17 -11.14
CA THR A 146 -4.11 -18.36 -11.72
C THR A 146 -3.30 -18.00 -12.96
N ARG A 147 -2.39 -18.90 -13.36
CA ARG A 147 -1.79 -18.90 -14.69
C ARG A 147 -2.43 -19.96 -15.60
N ASP A 148 -3.26 -20.82 -15.05
CA ASP A 148 -3.84 -21.96 -15.77
C ASP A 148 -5.07 -21.52 -16.58
N SER A 149 -5.05 -21.87 -17.86
CA SER A 149 -6.18 -21.64 -18.76
C SER A 149 -7.37 -22.55 -18.48
N HIS A 150 -7.19 -23.72 -17.85
CA HIS A 150 -8.27 -24.67 -17.58
C HIS A 150 -9.35 -24.08 -16.67
N ILE A 151 -8.96 -23.32 -15.65
CA ILE A 151 -9.89 -22.61 -14.75
C ILE A 151 -10.81 -21.67 -15.55
N SER A 152 -10.25 -20.94 -16.52
CA SER A 152 -11.05 -20.06 -17.39
C SER A 152 -12.00 -20.84 -18.30
N GLN A 153 -11.56 -22.01 -18.81
CA GLN A 153 -12.37 -22.88 -19.66
C GLN A 153 -13.56 -23.50 -18.91
N MET A 154 -13.46 -23.64 -17.59
CA MET A 154 -14.57 -24.07 -16.72
C MET A 154 -15.52 -22.93 -16.31
N GLY A 155 -15.36 -21.74 -16.91
CA GLY A 155 -16.28 -20.61 -16.74
C GLY A 155 -15.99 -19.71 -15.54
N ALA A 156 -14.86 -19.89 -14.86
CA ALA A 156 -14.44 -18.95 -13.82
C ALA A 156 -13.70 -17.76 -14.42
N ARG A 157 -13.96 -16.55 -13.90
CA ARG A 157 -13.14 -15.38 -14.26
C ARG A 157 -11.76 -15.53 -13.64
N THR A 158 -10.72 -15.40 -14.47
CA THR A 158 -9.32 -15.56 -14.04
C THR A 158 -8.56 -14.26 -14.17
N VAL A 159 -7.68 -13.98 -13.22
CA VAL A 159 -6.72 -12.88 -13.29
C VAL A 159 -5.32 -13.47 -13.25
N GLY A 160 -4.46 -12.99 -14.15
CA GLY A 160 -3.08 -13.42 -14.20
C GLY A 160 -2.26 -12.91 -13.01
N VAL A 161 -1.25 -13.69 -12.62
CA VAL A 161 -0.42 -13.39 -11.45
C VAL A 161 0.41 -12.12 -11.58
N GLU A 162 0.55 -11.57 -12.78
CA GLU A 162 1.19 -10.27 -13.05
C GLU A 162 0.52 -9.12 -12.29
N ILE A 163 -0.77 -9.26 -11.95
CA ILE A 163 -1.48 -8.27 -11.13
C ILE A 163 -0.84 -8.09 -9.76
N THR A 164 -0.16 -9.12 -9.23
CA THR A 164 0.51 -9.06 -7.92
C THR A 164 1.66 -8.05 -7.89
N ALA A 165 2.34 -7.84 -9.03
CA ALA A 165 3.40 -6.84 -9.13
C ALA A 165 2.82 -5.42 -9.07
N SER A 166 1.71 -5.18 -9.77
CA SER A 166 0.99 -3.91 -9.74
C SER A 166 0.39 -3.64 -8.36
N ALA A 167 -0.23 -4.64 -7.73
CA ALA A 167 -0.77 -4.54 -6.38
C ALA A 167 0.31 -4.19 -5.35
N LYS A 168 1.48 -4.83 -5.42
CA LYS A 168 2.64 -4.47 -4.57
C LYS A 168 3.08 -3.02 -4.79
N ASN A 169 3.17 -2.57 -6.05
CA ASN A 169 3.59 -1.20 -6.36
C ASN A 169 2.56 -0.16 -5.90
N TYR A 170 1.27 -0.49 -6.01
CA TYR A 170 0.19 0.28 -5.41
C TYR A 170 0.39 0.38 -3.90
N ALA A 171 0.58 -0.75 -3.20
CA ALA A 171 0.74 -0.79 -1.75
C ALA A 171 1.86 0.16 -1.27
N ARG A 172 3.02 0.12 -1.93
CA ARG A 172 4.15 0.99 -1.61
C ARG A 172 3.86 2.47 -1.85
N SER A 173 3.14 2.80 -2.93
CA SER A 173 2.76 4.18 -3.23
C SER A 173 1.71 4.70 -2.26
N ALA A 174 0.72 3.86 -1.93
CA ALA A 174 -0.33 4.16 -0.97
C ALA A 174 0.22 4.36 0.43
N VAL A 175 1.21 3.58 0.90
CA VAL A 175 1.83 3.82 2.21
C VAL A 175 2.39 5.24 2.30
N ILE A 176 3.07 5.73 1.26
CA ILE A 176 3.62 7.10 1.24
C ILE A 176 2.50 8.12 1.32
N GLU A 177 1.51 8.00 0.43
CA GLU A 177 0.38 8.92 0.36
C GLU A 177 -0.35 9.00 1.71
N TYR A 178 -0.68 7.86 2.31
CA TYR A 178 -1.46 7.80 3.54
C TYR A 178 -0.63 8.10 4.79
N THR A 179 0.67 7.80 4.80
CA THR A 179 1.57 8.25 5.87
C THR A 179 1.68 9.77 5.85
N ILE A 180 1.78 10.36 4.66
CA ILE A 180 1.79 11.81 4.52
C ILE A 180 0.43 12.40 4.93
N LYS A 181 -0.71 11.84 4.52
CA LYS A 181 -2.04 12.26 4.98
C LYS A 181 -2.22 12.12 6.50
N ALA A 182 -1.75 11.03 7.08
CA ALA A 182 -1.77 10.80 8.52
C ALA A 182 -0.84 11.78 9.24
N GLY A 183 0.33 12.08 8.69
CA GLY A 183 1.23 13.12 9.18
C GLY A 183 0.58 14.51 9.11
N TYR A 184 -0.10 14.84 8.00
CA TYR A 184 -0.83 16.09 7.85
C TYR A 184 -1.89 16.32 8.94
N LEU A 185 -2.54 15.25 9.43
CA LEU A 185 -3.59 15.36 10.45
C LEU A 185 -3.14 15.06 11.89
N GLY A 186 -2.19 14.13 12.07
CA GLY A 186 -1.83 13.58 13.37
C GLY A 186 -0.49 14.09 13.91
N ALA A 187 0.45 14.45 13.04
CA ALA A 187 1.77 14.89 13.46
C ALA A 187 2.40 15.74 12.35
N PHE A 188 2.08 17.03 12.38
CA PHE A 188 2.94 17.99 11.70
C PHE A 188 4.34 17.81 12.31
N VAL A 189 5.26 17.15 11.59
CA VAL A 189 6.66 17.08 11.99
C VAL A 189 7.24 18.45 11.70
N VAL A 190 6.88 19.42 12.55
CA VAL A 190 7.43 20.76 12.48
C VAL A 190 8.85 20.66 12.98
N THR A 191 9.81 20.73 12.08
CA THR A 191 11.22 20.83 12.48
C THR A 191 11.46 22.20 13.11
N GLY A 192 12.44 22.30 14.02
CA GLY A 192 12.81 23.61 14.60
C GLY A 192 13.14 24.67 13.55
N ASN A 193 13.68 24.24 12.39
CA ASN A 193 13.94 25.11 11.24
C ASN A 193 12.65 25.65 10.60
N MET A 194 11.59 24.83 10.50
CA MET A 194 10.28 25.29 10.04
C MET A 194 9.63 26.27 11.02
N ILE A 195 9.72 26.01 12.33
CA ILE A 195 9.22 26.94 13.37
C ILE A 195 9.94 28.28 13.26
N SER A 196 11.27 28.25 13.17
CA SER A 196 12.10 29.46 13.10
C SER A 196 11.83 30.26 11.83
N ALA A 197 11.73 29.59 10.67
CA ALA A 197 11.40 30.23 9.41
C ALA A 197 9.98 30.84 9.43
N ALA A 198 8.99 30.11 9.95
CA ALA A 198 7.62 30.61 10.09
C ALA A 198 7.55 31.80 11.05
N ALA A 199 8.20 31.71 12.22
CA ALA A 199 8.26 32.80 13.19
C ALA A 199 8.89 34.05 12.60
N THR A 200 9.97 33.91 11.82
CA THR A 200 10.66 35.02 11.17
C THR A 200 9.76 35.67 10.12
N PHE A 201 9.12 34.87 9.25
CA PHE A 201 8.18 35.35 8.24
C PHE A 201 7.02 36.13 8.86
N ILE A 202 6.35 35.57 9.87
CA ILE A 202 5.16 36.19 10.47
C ILE A 202 5.55 37.47 11.23
N ARG A 203 6.70 37.49 11.92
CA ARG A 203 7.20 38.69 12.61
C ARG A 203 7.53 39.83 11.67
N GLU A 204 8.02 39.52 10.47
CA GLU A 204 8.32 40.53 9.46
C GLU A 204 7.08 40.97 8.67
N ALA A 205 6.12 40.06 8.46
CA ALA A 205 4.87 40.37 7.77
C ALA A 205 3.88 41.18 8.61
N LEU A 206 3.77 40.91 9.92
CA LEU A 206 2.81 41.59 10.81
C LEU A 206 3.36 42.87 11.46
N GLY A 207 4.63 43.20 11.26
CA GLY A 207 5.29 44.29 11.97
C GLY A 207 5.55 43.96 13.45
N ARG A 208 6.67 44.46 13.99
CA ARG A 208 7.21 44.05 15.29
C ARG A 208 6.66 44.86 16.47
N GLU A 209 5.39 45.26 16.46
CA GLU A 209 4.93 46.35 17.34
C GLU A 209 4.01 45.97 18.50
N GLY A 210 3.73 44.69 18.72
CA GLY A 210 2.91 44.24 19.86
C GLY A 210 3.68 43.42 20.89
N LYS A 211 3.47 43.72 22.20
CA LYS A 211 3.77 42.80 23.32
C LYS A 211 2.82 41.60 23.29
N VAL A 212 2.87 40.82 22.22
CA VAL A 212 2.03 39.64 22.06
C VAL A 212 2.60 38.53 22.95
N PRO A 213 1.79 37.92 23.84
CA PRO A 213 2.23 36.83 24.69
C PRO A 213 2.79 35.65 23.89
N SER A 214 3.82 34.97 24.41
CA SER A 214 4.51 33.86 23.71
C SER A 214 3.57 32.73 23.27
N TRP A 215 2.51 32.45 24.02
CA TRP A 215 1.52 31.43 23.67
C TRP A 215 0.70 31.81 22.43
N VAL A 216 0.38 33.10 22.24
CA VAL A 216 -0.33 33.61 21.06
C VAL A 216 0.56 33.48 19.83
N TRP A 217 1.86 33.77 19.95
CA TRP A 217 2.83 33.56 18.87
C TRP A 217 2.92 32.09 18.43
N MET A 218 2.93 31.16 19.39
CA MET A 218 2.93 29.73 19.10
C MET A 218 1.66 29.32 18.35
N MET A 219 0.50 29.84 18.74
CA MET A 219 -0.77 29.60 18.05
C MET A 219 -0.76 30.14 16.61
N ILE A 220 -0.27 31.36 16.40
CA ILE A 220 -0.18 31.96 15.05
C ILE A 220 0.78 31.16 14.16
N ILE A 221 1.94 30.75 14.68
CA ILE A 221 2.91 29.92 13.93
C ILE A 221 2.29 28.56 13.58
N ALA A 222 1.63 27.90 14.54
CA ALA A 222 0.96 26.62 14.31
C ALA A 222 -0.13 26.75 13.24
N LEU A 223 -0.94 27.81 13.32
CA LEU A 223 -2.03 28.07 12.38
C LEU A 223 -1.50 28.42 10.98
N PHE A 224 -0.40 29.16 10.88
CA PHE A 224 0.28 29.46 9.63
C PHE A 224 0.88 28.22 8.96
N LEU A 225 1.55 27.36 9.74
CA LEU A 225 2.07 26.10 9.24
C LEU A 225 0.94 25.19 8.75
N LEU A 226 -0.16 25.11 9.51
CA LEU A 226 -1.37 24.40 9.09
C LEU A 226 -1.95 24.99 7.80
N ALA A 227 -1.98 26.32 7.66
CA ALA A 227 -2.48 27.00 6.48
C ALA A 227 -1.66 26.66 5.22
N ILE A 228 -0.32 26.59 5.31
CA ILE A 228 0.57 26.25 4.18
C ILE A 228 0.28 24.85 3.60
N CYS A 229 -0.29 23.95 4.40
CA CYS A 229 -0.66 22.62 3.91
C CYS A 229 -1.86 22.64 2.96
N PHE A 230 -2.69 23.68 2.98
CA PHE A 230 -3.80 23.83 2.06
C PHE A 230 -3.33 24.51 0.78
N LYS A 231 -3.45 23.79 -0.36
CA LYS A 231 -3.04 24.27 -1.69
C LYS A 231 -3.57 25.68 -1.99
N GLY A 232 -4.86 25.94 -1.71
CA GLY A 232 -5.47 27.25 -1.96
C GLY A 232 -4.81 28.39 -1.17
N ILE A 233 -4.47 28.16 0.10
CA ILE A 233 -3.81 29.17 0.95
C ILE A 233 -2.35 29.34 0.54
N ARG A 234 -1.67 28.25 0.19
CA ARG A 234 -0.29 28.27 -0.29
C ARG A 234 -0.11 29.12 -1.54
N ASP A 235 -0.99 28.94 -2.52
CA ASP A 235 -0.89 29.64 -3.80
C ASP A 235 -1.16 31.15 -3.61
N LEU A 236 -2.09 31.51 -2.70
CA LEU A 236 -2.31 32.90 -2.26
C LEU A 236 -1.08 33.49 -1.55
N LEU A 237 -0.48 32.74 -0.61
CA LEU A 237 0.73 33.19 0.09
C LEU A 237 1.89 33.42 -0.88
N LEU A 238 2.09 32.53 -1.87
CA LEU A 238 3.12 32.68 -2.88
C LEU A 238 2.93 33.92 -3.77
N GLN A 239 1.67 34.32 -4.01
CA GLN A 239 1.34 35.54 -4.73
C GLN A 239 1.66 36.78 -3.88
N GLU A 240 1.32 36.77 -2.59
CA GLU A 240 1.49 37.92 -1.70
C GLU A 240 2.95 38.12 -1.23
N ILE A 241 3.75 37.06 -1.18
CA ILE A 241 5.19 37.12 -0.83
C ILE A 241 5.98 38.09 -1.73
N ARG A 242 5.54 38.33 -2.97
CA ARG A 242 6.20 39.29 -3.89
C ARG A 242 6.08 40.74 -3.43
N ASN A 243 5.12 41.05 -2.57
CA ASN A 243 4.82 42.41 -2.09
C ASN A 243 5.43 42.70 -0.70
N ILE A 244 6.05 41.72 -0.05
CA ILE A 244 6.60 41.83 1.31
C ILE A 244 8.11 42.10 1.25
N SER A 245 8.69 42.48 2.40
CA SER A 245 10.12 42.75 2.54
C SER A 245 11.03 41.62 1.99
N PRO A 246 12.28 41.96 1.59
CA PRO A 246 13.25 40.98 1.09
C PRO A 246 13.59 39.87 2.10
N SER A 247 13.58 40.21 3.39
CA SER A 247 13.82 39.26 4.48
C SER A 247 12.70 38.23 4.61
N ALA A 248 11.44 38.65 4.48
CA ALA A 248 10.29 37.77 4.55
C ALA A 248 10.28 36.83 3.33
N THR A 249 10.67 37.36 2.17
CA THR A 249 10.84 36.58 0.95
C THR A 249 11.90 35.47 1.11
N SER A 250 13.01 35.76 1.80
CA SER A 250 14.06 34.78 2.09
C SER A 250 13.59 33.69 3.05
N ALA A 251 12.90 34.07 4.14
CA ALA A 251 12.32 33.15 5.11
C ALA A 251 11.29 32.21 4.47
N ALA A 252 10.40 32.75 3.64
CA ALA A 252 9.43 31.97 2.88
C ALA A 252 10.12 31.00 1.91
N LYS A 253 11.12 31.45 1.14
CA LYS A 253 11.89 30.59 0.24
C LYS A 253 12.56 29.42 0.97
N SER A 254 13.13 29.66 2.16
CA SER A 254 13.73 28.60 2.98
C SER A 254 12.69 27.57 3.45
N LEU A 255 11.52 28.05 3.87
CA LEU A 255 10.41 27.21 4.32
C LEU A 255 9.86 26.37 3.16
N PHE A 256 9.62 26.98 2.00
CA PHE A 256 9.19 26.30 0.79
C PHE A 256 10.23 25.30 0.28
N LYS A 257 11.51 25.64 0.27
CA LYS A 257 12.60 24.72 -0.11
C LYS A 257 12.63 23.47 0.79
N THR A 258 12.24 23.62 2.05
CA THR A 258 12.19 22.51 3.01
C THR A 258 10.94 21.65 2.82
N LEU A 259 9.79 22.25 2.45
CA LEU A 259 8.52 21.54 2.25
C LEU A 259 8.32 20.98 0.84
N GLU A 260 8.96 21.58 -0.17
CA GLU A 260 8.82 21.23 -1.58
C GLU A 260 9.06 19.74 -1.86
N PRO A 261 10.11 19.08 -1.32
CA PRO A 261 10.29 17.64 -1.52
C PRO A 261 9.09 16.82 -1.04
N PHE A 262 8.50 17.17 0.11
CA PHE A 262 7.34 16.45 0.66
C PHE A 262 6.10 16.64 -0.20
N PHE A 263 5.87 17.85 -0.72
CA PHE A 263 4.74 18.11 -1.61
C PHE A 263 4.88 17.38 -2.95
N LEU A 264 6.09 17.36 -3.53
CA LEU A 264 6.36 16.67 -4.78
C LEU A 264 6.23 15.15 -4.62
N ASP A 265 6.76 14.59 -3.53
CA ASP A 265 6.63 13.17 -3.25
C ASP A 265 5.16 12.79 -3.01
N TYR A 266 4.39 13.61 -2.27
CA TYR A 266 2.95 13.40 -2.10
C TYR A 266 2.19 13.41 -3.43
N GLN A 267 2.38 14.44 -4.25
CA GLN A 267 1.69 14.54 -5.55
C GLN A 267 2.04 13.39 -6.48
N ARG A 268 3.32 13.03 -6.55
CA ARG A 268 3.79 11.90 -7.35
C ARG A 268 3.17 10.59 -6.85
N SER A 269 3.21 10.33 -5.54
CA SER A 269 2.61 9.13 -4.96
C SER A 269 1.10 9.05 -5.19
N GLN A 270 0.38 10.17 -5.10
CA GLN A 270 -1.07 10.21 -5.35
C GLN A 270 -1.40 9.88 -6.82
N LEU A 271 -0.68 10.49 -7.76
CA LEU A 271 -0.87 10.21 -9.19
C LEU A 271 -0.56 8.75 -9.52
N THR A 272 0.60 8.25 -9.06
CA THR A 272 1.01 6.87 -9.27
C THR A 272 0.03 5.87 -8.63
N ALA A 273 -0.44 6.12 -7.41
CA ALA A 273 -1.42 5.25 -6.76
C ALA A 273 -2.75 5.21 -7.53
N THR A 274 -3.20 6.36 -8.05
CA THR A 274 -4.43 6.46 -8.86
C THR A 274 -4.29 5.73 -10.18
N GLU A 275 -3.21 5.96 -10.93
CA GLU A 275 -2.93 5.29 -12.21
C GLU A 275 -2.86 3.76 -12.05
N ILE A 276 -2.13 3.28 -11.03
CA ILE A 276 -2.02 1.84 -10.77
C ILE A 276 -3.38 1.27 -10.35
N ARG A 277 -4.15 1.96 -9.52
CA ARG A 277 -5.50 1.51 -9.12
C ARG A 277 -6.41 1.36 -10.35
N ASP A 278 -6.40 2.34 -11.23
CA ASP A 278 -7.26 2.32 -12.43
C ASP A 278 -6.80 1.21 -13.41
N GLN A 279 -5.50 0.93 -13.48
CA GLN A 279 -4.98 -0.23 -14.21
C GLN A 279 -5.41 -1.56 -13.57
N LEU A 280 -5.37 -1.66 -12.24
CA LEU A 280 -5.80 -2.85 -11.51
C LEU A 280 -7.28 -3.14 -11.76
N LEU A 281 -8.14 -2.11 -11.70
CA LEU A 281 -9.57 -2.24 -11.97
C LEU A 281 -9.84 -2.78 -13.39
N ARG A 282 -9.17 -2.22 -14.40
CA ARG A 282 -9.29 -2.69 -15.79
C ARG A 282 -8.89 -4.17 -15.94
N ASN A 283 -7.88 -4.63 -15.22
CA ASN A 283 -7.41 -6.01 -15.31
C ASN A 283 -8.30 -7.03 -14.56
N ILE A 284 -9.20 -6.56 -13.69
CA ILE A 284 -10.12 -7.43 -12.93
C ILE A 284 -11.48 -7.54 -13.63
N GLU A 285 -11.89 -6.51 -14.37
CA GLU A 285 -13.17 -6.45 -15.08
C GLU A 285 -13.17 -7.17 -16.44
N VAL A 286 -11.98 -7.46 -16.99
CA VAL A 286 -11.78 -8.28 -18.20
C VAL A 286 -11.76 -9.76 -17.83
#